data_AF-A0A3C0RDB5-F1
#
_entry.id   AF-A0A3C0RDB5-F1
#
_cell.length_a   1.000
_cell.length_b   1.000
_cell.length_c   1.000
_cell.angle_alpha   90.00
_cell.angle_beta   90.00
_cell.angle_gamma   90.00
#
_symmetry.space_group_name_H-M   'P 1'
#
loop_
_entity.id
_entity.type
_entity.pdbx_description
1 polymer ?
#
loop_
_entity_poly.entity_id
_entity_poly.type
_entity_poly.pdbx_seq_one_letter_code
_entity_poly.pdbx_strand_id
1 'polypeptide(L)'
;MRQLEAFREWINSTAQLIKSIDKNHLVCAGVEGETNDAAYAGMDVIKDANSPFIDYTTAHLWVQNWNVYDPNRHELTYRNTVKYMQEYIRKHATLAAKLNKPLVLEEFGIGRDKG
;
A
#
# COMPACT_ATOMS: atom_id res chain seq x y z
N MET A 1 11.40 12.72 15.63
CA MET A 1 10.17 12.02 16.07
C MET A 1 9.31 11.79 14.83
N ARG A 2 8.70 10.61 14.63
CA ARG A 2 7.86 10.37 13.45
C ARG A 2 6.51 11.06 13.63
N GLN A 3 6.03 11.78 12.60
CA GLN A 3 4.82 12.59 12.65
C GLN A 3 3.62 11.88 12.01
N LEU A 4 3.30 10.66 12.48
CA LEU A 4 2.27 9.81 11.86
C LEU A 4 0.85 10.38 11.97
N GLU A 5 0.55 11.08 13.06
CA GLU A 5 -0.74 11.76 13.23
C GLU A 5 -0.88 12.94 12.26
N ALA A 6 0.16 13.78 12.15
CA ALA A 6 0.17 14.89 11.20
C ALA A 6 0.06 14.41 9.74
N PHE A 7 0.68 13.28 9.40
CA PHE A 7 0.54 12.65 8.09
C PHE A 7 -0.91 12.24 7.79
N ARG A 8 -1.59 11.61 8.76
CA ARG A 8 -2.99 11.19 8.58
C ARG A 8 -3.96 12.36 8.55
N GLU A 9 -3.68 13.42 9.30
CA GLU A 9 -4.42 14.67 9.20
C GLU A 9 -4.21 15.34 7.83
N TRP A 10 -2.99 15.27 7.30
CA TRP A 10 -2.71 15.74 5.95
C TRP A 10 -3.48 14.94 4.89
N ILE A 11 -3.54 13.61 4.99
CA ILE A 11 -4.38 12.77 4.11
C ILE A 11 -5.84 13.23 4.19
N ASN A 12 -6.38 13.34 5.41
CA ASN A 12 -7.78 13.67 5.62
C ASN A 12 -8.14 15.05 5.06
N SER A 13 -7.39 16.09 5.43
CA SER A 13 -7.64 17.48 5.00
C SER A 13 -7.45 17.66 3.49
N THR A 14 -6.47 16.98 2.89
CA THR A 14 -6.25 17.02 1.43
C THR A 14 -7.38 16.31 0.68
N ALA A 15 -7.80 15.12 1.12
CA ALA A 15 -8.92 14.40 0.51
C ALA A 15 -10.24 15.20 0.65
N GLN A 16 -10.47 15.82 1.81
CA GLN A 16 -11.61 16.71 2.03
C GLN A 16 -11.60 17.90 1.06
N LEU A 17 -10.44 18.55 0.87
CA LEU A 17 -10.29 19.65 -0.07
C LEU A 17 -10.63 19.20 -1.50
N ILE A 18 -10.09 18.05 -1.95
CA ILE A 18 -10.38 17.50 -3.28
C ILE A 18 -11.88 17.26 -3.43
N LYS A 19 -12.54 16.62 -2.46
CA LYS A 19 -14.00 16.38 -2.47
C LYS A 19 -14.83 17.66 -2.42
N SER A 20 -14.30 18.74 -1.84
CA SER A 20 -14.99 20.04 -1.85
C SER A 20 -15.02 20.69 -3.24
N ILE A 21 -13.99 20.41 -4.06
CA ILE A 21 -13.85 20.90 -5.44
C ILE A 21 -14.63 19.99 -6.41
N ASP A 22 -14.52 18.67 -6.24
CA ASP A 22 -15.19 17.67 -7.07
C ASP A 22 -15.86 16.59 -6.20
N LYS A 23 -17.19 16.57 -6.23
CA LYS A 23 -18.01 15.65 -5.42
C LYS A 23 -18.20 14.27 -6.05
N ASN A 24 -17.80 14.08 -7.31
CA ASN A 24 -18.16 12.89 -8.09
C ASN A 24 -16.98 11.93 -8.26
N HIS A 25 -15.75 12.44 -8.38
CA HIS A 25 -14.58 11.58 -8.58
C HIS A 25 -14.16 10.87 -7.30
N LEU A 26 -13.68 9.63 -7.46
CA LEU A 26 -13.09 8.85 -6.37
C LEU A 26 -11.70 9.39 -6.02
N VAL A 27 -11.33 9.29 -4.75
CA VAL A 27 -10.07 9.76 -4.17
C VAL A 27 -9.44 8.61 -3.38
N CYS A 28 -8.13 8.45 -3.53
CA CYS A 28 -7.30 7.53 -2.76
C CYS A 28 -6.08 8.28 -2.18
N ALA A 29 -5.39 7.65 -1.23
CA ALA A 29 -4.21 8.23 -0.61
C ALA A 29 -2.90 7.92 -1.39
N GLY A 30 -2.90 6.91 -2.26
CA GLY A 30 -1.71 6.49 -3.01
C GLY A 30 -0.61 5.90 -2.13
N VAL A 31 -0.97 5.37 -0.96
CA VAL A 31 -0.01 4.79 -0.01
C VAL A 31 0.37 3.37 -0.42
N GLU A 32 1.61 2.98 -0.09
CA GLU A 32 2.15 1.64 -0.39
C GLU A 32 1.41 0.53 0.35
N GLY A 33 0.77 0.83 1.49
CA GLY A 33 0.27 -0.18 2.41
C GLY A 33 1.37 -0.66 3.38
N GLU A 34 1.15 -1.80 4.02
CA GLU A 34 2.07 -2.35 5.00
C GLU A 34 3.26 -3.05 4.30
N THR A 35 4.28 -2.27 3.94
CA THR A 35 5.57 -2.72 3.37
C THR A 35 6.28 -3.79 4.24
N ASN A 36 7.42 -4.32 3.79
CA ASN A 36 8.17 -5.35 4.52
C ASN A 36 8.55 -4.96 5.96
N ASP A 37 8.71 -3.66 6.24
CA ASP A 37 8.85 -3.09 7.58
C ASP A 37 7.88 -1.91 7.75
N ALA A 38 6.58 -2.22 7.73
CA ALA A 38 5.51 -1.24 7.93
C ALA A 38 5.67 -0.42 9.22
N ALA A 39 6.18 -1.04 10.28
CA ALA A 39 6.42 -0.37 11.55
C ALA A 39 7.50 0.69 11.40
N TYR A 40 8.60 0.41 10.69
CA TYR A 40 9.63 1.39 10.36
C TYR A 40 9.13 2.47 9.40
N ALA A 41 8.39 2.10 8.35
CA ALA A 41 7.81 3.02 7.39
C ALA A 41 6.69 3.90 8.00
N GLY A 42 6.08 3.45 9.11
CA GLY A 42 4.96 4.13 9.75
C GLY A 42 3.62 3.93 9.04
N MET A 43 3.52 2.92 8.17
CA MET A 43 2.33 2.60 7.38
C MET A 43 1.35 1.71 8.15
N ASP A 44 0.05 2.00 8.00
CA ASP A 44 -1.05 1.25 8.59
C ASP A 44 -2.28 1.42 7.69
N VAL A 45 -2.65 0.38 6.94
CA VAL A 45 -3.73 0.44 5.94
C VAL A 45 -5.05 0.94 6.53
N ILE A 46 -5.37 0.53 7.76
CA ILE A 46 -6.62 0.93 8.41
C ILE A 46 -6.57 2.42 8.71
N LYS A 47 -5.51 2.90 9.37
CA LYS A 47 -5.42 4.30 9.79
C LYS A 47 -5.22 5.26 8.63
N ASP A 48 -4.42 4.87 7.65
CA ASP A 48 -4.03 5.73 6.52
C ASP A 48 -5.20 5.90 5.53
N ALA A 49 -6.14 4.95 5.50
CA ALA A 49 -7.36 5.03 4.70
C ALA A 49 -8.65 5.23 5.53
N ASN A 50 -8.56 5.61 6.81
CA ASN A 50 -9.75 5.75 7.67
C ASN A 50 -10.59 7.00 7.39
N SER A 51 -10.07 7.97 6.63
CA SER A 51 -10.81 9.19 6.32
C SER A 51 -12.09 8.86 5.53
N PRO A 52 -13.23 9.51 5.83
CA PRO A 52 -14.46 9.35 5.05
C PRO A 52 -14.36 9.93 3.63
N PHE A 53 -13.32 10.72 3.35
CA PHE A 53 -13.08 11.33 2.04
C PHE A 53 -12.20 10.47 1.12
N ILE A 54 -11.68 9.35 1.62
CA ILE A 54 -10.95 8.34 0.84
C ILE A 54 -11.94 7.25 0.44
N ASP A 55 -12.13 7.00 -0.85
CA ASP A 55 -13.15 6.07 -1.34
C ASP A 55 -12.66 4.63 -1.46
N TYR A 56 -11.36 4.43 -1.70
CA TYR A 56 -10.75 3.11 -1.86
C TYR A 56 -9.32 3.08 -1.31
N THR A 57 -8.84 1.88 -0.99
CA THR A 57 -7.48 1.63 -0.51
C THR A 57 -6.55 1.26 -1.65
N THR A 58 -5.27 1.58 -1.47
CA THR A 58 -4.19 1.25 -2.38
C THR A 58 -3.19 0.35 -1.68
N ALA A 59 -2.48 -0.45 -2.46
CA ALA A 59 -1.29 -1.15 -2.01
C ALA A 59 -0.28 -1.20 -3.17
N HIS A 60 0.99 -1.16 -2.83
CA HIS A 60 2.11 -1.28 -3.76
C HIS A 60 2.92 -2.52 -3.40
N LEU A 61 3.64 -3.11 -4.36
CA LEU A 61 4.41 -4.32 -4.11
C LEU A 61 5.74 -4.29 -4.87
N TRP A 62 6.80 -4.01 -4.12
CA TRP A 62 8.16 -3.83 -4.64
C TRP A 62 9.15 -4.82 -4.02
N VAL A 63 8.96 -6.12 -4.30
CA VAL A 63 9.69 -7.23 -3.65
C VAL A 63 11.22 -7.16 -3.79
N GLN A 64 11.74 -6.56 -4.86
CA GLN A 64 13.19 -6.37 -5.02
C GLN A 64 13.69 -5.24 -4.11
N ASN A 65 13.01 -4.10 -4.08
CA ASN A 65 13.33 -2.95 -3.23
C ASN A 65 13.27 -3.31 -1.74
N TRP A 66 12.39 -4.24 -1.39
CA TRP A 66 12.20 -4.74 -0.03
C TRP A 66 13.12 -5.93 0.33
N ASN A 67 14.06 -6.29 -0.54
CA ASN A 67 14.99 -7.41 -0.37
C ASN A 67 14.31 -8.78 -0.17
N VAL A 68 13.08 -8.94 -0.66
CA VAL A 68 12.33 -10.21 -0.66
C VAL A 68 12.68 -11.05 -1.90
N TYR A 69 13.06 -10.40 -3.00
CA TYR A 69 13.48 -11.02 -4.26
C TYR A 69 14.87 -10.57 -4.66
N ASP A 70 15.70 -11.51 -5.10
CA ASP A 70 17.01 -11.22 -5.70
C ASP A 70 17.03 -11.76 -7.15
N PRO A 71 17.06 -10.88 -8.17
CA PRO A 71 17.06 -11.30 -9.57
C PRO A 71 18.32 -12.09 -9.97
N ASN A 72 19.45 -11.89 -9.27
CA ASN A 72 20.67 -12.67 -9.51
C ASN A 72 20.60 -14.08 -8.90
N ARG A 73 19.61 -14.30 -8.02
CA ARG A 73 19.35 -15.58 -7.35
C ARG A 73 17.90 -16.02 -7.57
N HIS A 74 17.38 -15.83 -8.78
CA HIS A 74 15.99 -16.11 -9.16
C HIS A 74 15.55 -17.51 -8.71
N GLU A 75 16.27 -18.56 -9.12
CA GLU A 75 15.96 -19.96 -8.80
C GLU A 75 15.83 -20.23 -7.29
N LEU A 76 16.57 -19.47 -6.46
CA LEU A 76 16.59 -19.63 -5.01
C LEU A 76 15.53 -18.80 -4.30
N THR A 77 15.15 -17.64 -4.86
CA THR A 77 14.31 -16.66 -4.17
C THR A 77 12.86 -16.62 -4.68
N TYR A 78 12.65 -16.85 -5.98
CA TYR A 78 11.36 -16.59 -6.65
C TYR A 78 10.17 -17.29 -5.99
N ARG A 79 10.28 -18.58 -5.67
CA ARG A 79 9.17 -19.33 -5.07
C ARG A 79 8.74 -18.77 -3.70
N ASN A 80 9.69 -18.29 -2.90
CA ASN A 80 9.38 -17.67 -1.61
C ASN A 80 8.84 -16.25 -1.80
N THR A 81 9.34 -15.51 -2.78
CA THR A 81 8.79 -14.23 -3.18
C THR A 81 7.32 -14.37 -3.58
N VAL A 82 6.94 -15.32 -4.43
CA VAL A 82 5.53 -15.52 -4.83
C VAL A 82 4.62 -15.77 -3.62
N LYS A 83 5.07 -16.57 -2.65
CA LYS A 83 4.31 -16.80 -1.40
C LYS A 83 4.12 -15.51 -0.62
N TYR A 84 5.21 -14.75 -0.43
CA TYR A 84 5.16 -13.45 0.23
C TYR A 84 4.16 -12.50 -0.47
N MET A 85 4.18 -12.43 -1.80
CA MET A 85 3.27 -11.58 -2.57
C MET A 85 1.80 -11.96 -2.35
N GLN A 86 1.50 -13.26 -2.37
CA GLN A 86 0.15 -13.74 -2.13
C GLN A 86 -0.34 -13.42 -0.70
N GLU A 87 0.53 -13.59 0.30
CA GLU A 87 0.23 -13.25 1.69
C GLU A 87 0.02 -11.75 1.87
N TYR A 88 0.86 -10.94 1.24
CA TYR A 88 0.75 -9.49 1.20
C TYR A 88 -0.61 -9.06 0.64
N ILE A 89 -1.00 -9.56 -0.53
CA ILE A 89 -2.29 -9.23 -1.17
C ILE A 89 -3.47 -9.67 -0.28
N ARG A 90 -3.44 -10.88 0.28
CA ARG A 90 -4.52 -11.38 1.16
C ARG A 90 -4.66 -10.55 2.44
N LYS A 91 -3.54 -10.13 3.03
CA LYS A 91 -3.52 -9.26 4.20
C LYS A 91 -4.19 -7.92 3.88
N HIS A 92 -3.77 -7.26 2.80
CA HIS A 92 -4.33 -5.98 2.38
C HIS A 92 -5.81 -6.07 2.02
N ALA A 93 -6.23 -7.14 1.33
CA ALA A 93 -7.64 -7.39 1.03
C ALA A 93 -8.48 -7.53 2.31
N THR A 94 -7.94 -8.21 3.33
CA THR A 94 -8.60 -8.36 4.64
C THR A 94 -8.73 -7.02 5.36
N LEU A 95 -7.69 -6.18 5.32
CA LEU A 95 -7.70 -4.85 5.95
C LEU A 95 -8.66 -3.89 5.23
N ALA A 96 -8.66 -3.89 3.89
CA ALA A 96 -9.59 -3.11 3.08
C ALA A 96 -11.05 -3.53 3.34
N ALA A 97 -11.31 -4.84 3.44
CA ALA A 97 -12.63 -5.36 3.79
C ALA A 97 -13.12 -4.89 5.18
N LYS A 98 -12.22 -4.77 6.19
CA LYS A 98 -12.57 -4.20 7.50
C LYS A 98 -13.00 -2.73 7.42
N LEU A 99 -12.46 -1.98 6.46
CA LEU A 99 -12.86 -0.59 6.18
C LEU A 99 -14.11 -0.50 5.31
N ASN A 100 -14.59 -1.62 4.77
CA ASN A 100 -15.62 -1.66 3.73
C ASN A 100 -15.24 -0.78 2.50
N LYS A 101 -13.96 -0.80 2.11
CA LYS A 101 -13.43 -0.07 0.96
C LYS A 101 -12.80 -1.03 -0.06
N PRO A 102 -12.95 -0.79 -1.37
CA PRO A 102 -12.24 -1.57 -2.40
C PRO A 102 -10.72 -1.46 -2.22
N LEU A 103 -9.99 -2.48 -2.64
CA LEU A 103 -8.52 -2.47 -2.72
C LEU A 103 -8.08 -2.46 -4.19
N VAL A 104 -7.09 -1.62 -4.49
CA VAL A 104 -6.36 -1.64 -5.76
C VAL A 104 -4.88 -1.90 -5.49
N LEU A 105 -4.31 -2.92 -6.13
CA LEU A 105 -2.86 -3.10 -6.24
C LEU A 105 -2.39 -2.23 -7.42
N GLU A 106 -2.10 -0.96 -7.16
CA GLU A 106 -1.88 0.04 -8.22
C GLU A 106 -0.42 0.14 -8.68
N GLU A 107 0.53 -0.39 -7.90
CA GLU A 107 1.93 -0.48 -8.28
C GLU A 107 2.51 -1.85 -7.91
N PHE A 108 3.19 -2.49 -8.85
CA PHE A 108 3.96 -3.70 -8.59
C PHE A 108 4.99 -3.92 -9.70
N GLY A 109 6.09 -4.60 -9.37
CA GLY A 109 7.08 -4.97 -10.36
C GLY A 109 8.22 -5.82 -9.83
N ILE A 110 8.94 -6.46 -10.75
CA ILE A 110 10.19 -7.18 -10.50
C ILE A 110 11.19 -6.88 -11.62
N GLY A 111 12.49 -6.99 -11.34
CA GLY A 111 13.55 -6.86 -12.35
C GLY A 111 13.48 -7.95 -13.43
N ARG A 112 14.14 -7.69 -14.57
CA ARG A 112 14.27 -8.70 -15.63
C ARG A 112 15.31 -9.75 -15.21
N ASP A 113 15.51 -10.75 -16.06
CA ASP A 113 16.58 -11.72 -15.86
C ASP A 113 17.94 -11.01 -15.80
N LYS A 114 18.68 -11.22 -14.70
CA LYS A 114 19.98 -10.58 -14.38
C LYS A 114 19.91 -9.09 -14.02
N GLY A 115 18.72 -8.57 -13.68
CA GLY A 115 18.52 -7.18 -13.23
C GLY A 115 18.02 -6.28 -14.36
#